data_AF-A0A6A7VL15-F1
#
_entry.id   AF-A0A6A7VL15-F1
#
_cell.length_a   1.000
_cell.length_b   1.000
_cell.length_c   1.000
_cell.angle_alpha   90.00
_cell.angle_beta   90.00
_cell.angle_gamma   90.00
#
_symmetry.space_group_name_H-M   'P 1'
#
loop_
_entity.id
_entity.type
_entity.pdbx_description
1 polymer ?
#
loop_
_entity_poly.entity_id
_entity_poly.type
_entity_poly.pdbx_seq_one_letter_code
_entity_poly.pdbx_strand_id
1 'polypeptide(L)'
;MNQKQFLYVLAKLIEGTEAYLSCRNLLLSGIKLIGNDDLMHGLDDLRKALEMLLKKKLHNKLPIERQSSKRVVKLIEENGWGKVGQTLWPYLKYIFQKYQNAYVKHDDGTRITEQDADLCVKQALLLMMYIVSKKENV
;
A
#
# COMPACT_ATOMS: atom_id res chain seq x y z
N MET A 1 -14.70 3.75 -9.43
CA MET A 1 -15.20 2.68 -8.54
C MET A 1 -16.45 3.22 -7.87
N ASN A 2 -17.58 2.51 -7.93
CA ASN A 2 -18.79 2.95 -7.23
C ASN A 2 -18.71 2.63 -5.73
N GLN A 3 -19.61 3.23 -4.93
CA GLN A 3 -19.61 3.08 -3.48
C GLN A 3 -19.69 1.62 -3.02
N LYS A 4 -20.51 0.78 -3.69
CA LYS A 4 -20.65 -0.64 -3.36
C LYS A 4 -19.36 -1.43 -3.62
N GLN A 5 -18.69 -1.16 -4.75
CA GLN A 5 -17.40 -1.76 -5.08
C GLN A 5 -16.32 -1.36 -4.08
N PHE A 6 -16.30 -0.10 -3.66
CA PHE A 6 -15.36 0.37 -2.63
C PHE A 6 -15.61 -0.31 -1.28
N LEU A 7 -16.87 -0.39 -0.84
CA LEU A 7 -17.24 -1.08 0.39
C LEU A 7 -16.86 -2.56 0.36
N TYR A 8 -17.01 -3.24 -0.79
CA TYR A 8 -16.57 -4.62 -0.96
C TYR A 8 -15.05 -4.77 -0.77
N VAL A 9 -14.26 -3.92 -1.43
CA VAL A 9 -12.79 -3.93 -1.30
C VAL A 9 -12.40 -3.65 0.15
N LEU A 10 -13.01 -2.65 0.78
CA LEU A 10 -12.74 -2.28 2.16
C LEU A 10 -13.09 -3.41 3.13
N ALA A 11 -14.24 -4.06 2.97
CA ALA A 11 -14.64 -5.20 3.79
C ALA A 11 -13.62 -6.34 3.70
N LYS A 12 -13.16 -6.66 2.48
CA LYS A 12 -12.14 -7.69 2.26
C LYS A 12 -10.79 -7.33 2.89
N LEU A 13 -10.40 -6.07 2.83
CA LEU A 13 -9.19 -5.58 3.50
C LEU A 13 -9.31 -5.65 5.02
N ILE A 14 -10.47 -5.29 5.59
CA ILE A 14 -10.72 -5.36 7.03
C ILE A 14 -10.67 -6.81 7.52
N GLU A 15 -11.36 -7.73 6.83
CA GLU A 15 -11.32 -9.17 7.09
C GLU A 15 -9.88 -9.70 6.99
N GLY A 16 -9.20 -9.39 5.89
CA GLY A 16 -7.83 -9.82 5.63
C GLY A 16 -6.76 -9.24 6.57
N THR A 17 -7.10 -8.20 7.34
CA THR A 17 -6.21 -7.56 8.32
C THR A 17 -6.66 -7.77 9.77
N GLU A 18 -7.63 -8.64 10.02
CA GLU A 18 -8.18 -8.89 11.36
C GLU A 18 -7.12 -9.30 12.37
N ALA A 19 -6.18 -10.19 11.97
CA ALA A 19 -5.05 -10.62 12.80
C ALA A 19 -3.95 -9.56 12.97
N TYR A 20 -4.06 -8.40 12.30
CA TYR A 20 -3.04 -7.36 12.24
C TYR A 20 -3.62 -6.00 12.65
N LEU A 21 -4.06 -5.88 13.90
CA LEU A 21 -4.78 -4.71 14.41
C LEU A 21 -4.11 -3.37 14.08
N SER A 22 -2.80 -3.25 14.24
CA SER A 22 -2.06 -2.02 13.90
C SER A 22 -2.12 -1.69 12.40
N CYS A 23 -2.06 -2.69 11.52
CA CYS A 23 -2.23 -2.51 10.07
C CYS A 23 -3.64 -2.01 9.76
N ARG A 24 -4.66 -2.60 10.40
CA ARG A 24 -6.06 -2.20 10.23
C ARG A 24 -6.30 -0.77 10.69
N ASN A 25 -5.75 -0.39 11.84
CA ASN A 25 -5.90 0.95 12.39
C ASN A 25 -5.28 2.01 11.46
N LEU A 26 -4.08 1.74 10.92
CA LEU A 26 -3.44 2.62 9.94
C LEU A 26 -4.21 2.70 8.62
N LEU A 27 -4.77 1.58 8.14
CA LEU A 27 -5.61 1.56 6.95
C LEU A 27 -6.83 2.48 7.11
N LEU A 28 -7.56 2.33 8.23
CA LEU A 28 -8.74 3.13 8.52
C LEU A 28 -8.41 4.60 8.77
N SER A 29 -7.30 4.86 9.47
CA SER A 29 -6.78 6.22 9.68
C SER A 29 -6.45 6.89 8.36
N GLY A 30 -5.71 6.20 7.48
CA GLY A 30 -5.35 6.70 6.15
C GLY A 30 -6.57 7.07 5.31
N ILE A 31 -7.57 6.17 5.24
CA ILE A 31 -8.82 6.43 4.52
C ILE A 31 -9.57 7.63 5.10
N LYS A 32 -9.65 7.73 6.44
CA LYS A 32 -10.31 8.85 7.12
C LYS A 32 -9.62 10.18 6.83
N LEU A 33 -8.30 10.23 6.91
CA LEU A 33 -7.50 11.44 6.68
C LEU A 33 -7.65 11.92 5.22
N ILE A 34 -7.54 11.00 4.26
CA ILE A 34 -7.78 11.31 2.84
C ILE A 34 -9.21 11.83 2.61
N GLY A 35 -10.21 11.22 3.25
CA GLY A 35 -11.60 11.68 3.16
C GLY A 35 -11.85 13.07 3.79
N ASN A 36 -10.91 13.57 4.58
CA ASN A 36 -10.92 14.91 5.17
C ASN A 36 -9.91 15.86 4.49
N ASP A 37 -9.47 15.54 3.26
CA ASP A 37 -8.48 16.29 2.47
C ASP A 37 -7.06 16.37 3.07
N ASP A 38 -6.77 15.59 4.12
CA ASP A 38 -5.40 15.42 4.65
C ASP A 38 -4.66 14.31 3.89
N LEU A 39 -4.34 14.61 2.63
CA LEU A 39 -3.72 13.67 1.70
C LEU A 39 -2.34 13.22 2.17
N MET A 40 -1.54 14.14 2.73
CA MET A 40 -0.17 13.84 3.13
C MET A 40 -0.17 12.81 4.26
N HIS A 41 -0.84 13.08 5.39
CA HIS A 41 -0.85 12.14 6.50
C HIS A 41 -1.61 10.86 6.15
N GLY A 42 -2.69 10.97 5.38
CA GLY A 42 -3.45 9.79 4.97
C GLY A 42 -2.69 8.83 4.07
N LEU A 43 -1.89 9.34 3.12
CA LEU A 43 -1.01 8.53 2.28
C LEU A 43 0.14 7.89 3.07
N ASP A 44 0.68 8.58 4.08
CA ASP A 44 1.72 8.01 4.95
C ASP A 44 1.16 6.87 5.81
N ASP A 45 -0.07 7.02 6.32
CA ASP A 45 -0.76 5.96 7.06
C ASP A 45 -1.07 4.75 6.17
N LEU A 46 -1.51 4.95 4.93
CA LEU A 46 -1.69 3.86 3.96
C LEU A 46 -0.36 3.15 3.64
N ARG A 47 0.73 3.92 3.47
CA ARG A 47 2.08 3.37 3.27
C ARG A 47 2.50 2.49 4.45
N LYS A 48 2.34 3.00 5.67
CA LYS A 48 2.66 2.25 6.90
C LYS A 48 1.80 1.01 7.05
N ALA A 49 0.50 1.08 6.75
CA ALA A 49 -0.39 -0.07 6.76
C ALA A 49 0.12 -1.17 5.81
N LEU A 50 0.45 -0.80 4.57
CA LEU A 50 1.02 -1.71 3.59
C LEU A 50 2.35 -2.31 4.07
N GLU A 51 3.29 -1.50 4.58
CA GLU A 51 4.56 -1.99 5.12
C GLU A 51 4.39 -2.96 6.29
N MET A 52 3.42 -2.70 7.18
CA MET A 52 3.08 -3.63 8.25
C MET A 52 2.56 -4.95 7.71
N LEU A 53 1.70 -4.91 6.70
CA LEU A 53 1.17 -6.11 6.05
C LEU A 53 2.29 -6.91 5.37
N LEU A 54 3.17 -6.23 4.63
CA LEU A 54 4.35 -6.82 4.00
C LEU A 54 5.30 -7.46 5.02
N LYS A 55 5.52 -6.80 6.16
CA LYS A 55 6.33 -7.33 7.26
C LYS A 55 5.73 -8.59 7.86
N LYS A 56 4.40 -8.65 7.99
CA LYS A 56 3.70 -9.76 8.63
C LYS A 56 3.52 -10.96 7.71
N LYS A 57 3.16 -10.74 6.44
CA LYS A 57 2.86 -11.80 5.47
C LYS A 57 4.07 -12.27 4.67
N LEU A 58 5.04 -11.38 4.42
CA LEU A 58 6.16 -11.65 3.51
C LEU A 58 7.52 -11.46 4.19
N HIS A 59 7.53 -11.30 5.52
CA HIS A 59 8.73 -11.05 6.33
C HIS A 59 9.60 -9.87 5.83
N ASN A 60 8.99 -8.93 5.10
CA ASN A 60 9.71 -7.80 4.53
C ASN A 60 9.72 -6.61 5.49
N LYS A 61 10.87 -6.38 6.13
CA LYS A 61 11.06 -5.33 7.15
C LYS A 61 11.54 -3.98 6.59
N LEU A 62 11.76 -3.87 5.27
CA LEU A 62 12.25 -2.64 4.68
C LEU A 62 11.10 -1.72 4.27
N PRO A 63 11.24 -0.40 4.51
CA PRO A 63 10.35 0.60 3.93
C PRO A 63 10.25 0.47 2.41
N ILE A 64 9.07 0.72 1.83
CA ILE A 64 8.79 0.52 0.41
C ILE A 64 9.82 1.24 -0.47
N GLU A 65 10.14 2.48 -0.14
CA GLU A 65 11.06 3.32 -0.89
C GLU A 65 12.52 2.82 -0.85
N ARG A 66 12.87 1.98 0.13
CA ARG A 66 14.23 1.42 0.32
C ARG A 66 14.39 0.01 -0.25
N GLN A 67 13.36 -0.58 -0.85
CA GLN A 67 13.45 -1.92 -1.42
C GLN A 67 14.14 -1.89 -2.78
N SER A 68 15.27 -2.58 -2.95
CA SER A 68 15.91 -2.72 -4.27
C SER A 68 15.06 -3.60 -5.20
N SER A 69 15.13 -3.37 -6.52
CA SER A 69 14.38 -4.16 -7.51
C SER A 69 14.69 -5.66 -7.40
N LYS A 70 15.96 -6.02 -7.18
CA LYS A 70 16.38 -7.41 -6.95
C LYS A 70 15.72 -8.04 -5.73
N ARG A 71 15.56 -7.28 -4.64
CA ARG A 71 14.88 -7.77 -3.42
C ARG A 71 13.39 -7.94 -3.65
N VAL A 72 12.75 -7.00 -4.35
CA VAL A 72 11.32 -7.09 -4.70
C VAL A 72 11.05 -8.35 -5.52
N VAL A 73 11.84 -8.59 -6.57
CA VAL A 73 11.74 -9.82 -7.39
C VAL A 73 11.88 -11.07 -6.54
N LYS A 74 12.92 -11.12 -5.69
CA LYS A 74 13.16 -12.25 -4.79
C LYS A 74 11.98 -12.49 -3.83
N LEU A 75 11.44 -11.45 -3.20
CA LEU A 75 10.27 -11.56 -2.32
C LEU A 75 9.03 -12.11 -3.05
N ILE A 76 8.80 -11.66 -4.28
CA ILE A 76 7.69 -12.10 -5.11
C ILE A 76 7.86 -13.59 -5.49
N GLU A 77 9.06 -14.01 -5.84
CA GLU A 77 9.38 -15.40 -6.17
C GLU A 77 9.26 -16.33 -4.95
N GLU A 78 9.90 -15.98 -3.84
CA GLU A 78 9.91 -16.78 -2.60
C GLU A 78 8.51 -17.03 -2.05
N ASN A 79 7.59 -16.09 -2.24
CA ASN A 79 6.23 -16.24 -1.77
C ASN A 79 5.29 -16.83 -2.85
N GLY A 80 5.77 -17.11 -4.07
CA GLY A 80 4.99 -17.69 -5.17
C GLY A 80 4.00 -16.73 -5.85
N TRP A 81 4.34 -15.45 -6.01
CA TRP A 81 3.44 -14.38 -6.49
C TRP A 81 3.49 -14.18 -8.00
N GLY A 82 4.43 -14.87 -8.67
CA GLY A 82 4.53 -14.97 -10.11
C GLY A 82 4.63 -13.62 -10.83
N LYS A 83 4.27 -13.62 -12.12
CA LYS A 83 4.38 -12.45 -13.00
C LYS A 83 3.54 -11.26 -12.53
N VAL A 84 2.36 -11.49 -11.95
CA VAL A 84 1.48 -10.41 -11.47
C VAL A 84 2.15 -9.60 -10.35
N GLY A 85 2.79 -10.28 -9.39
CA GLY A 85 3.57 -9.60 -8.36
C GLY A 85 4.73 -8.81 -8.96
N GLN A 86 5.44 -9.39 -9.95
CA GLN A 86 6.57 -8.75 -10.64
C GLN A 86 6.16 -7.48 -11.41
N THR A 87 4.90 -7.39 -11.85
CA THR A 87 4.37 -6.21 -12.53
C THR A 87 3.87 -5.15 -11.55
N LEU A 88 3.07 -5.53 -10.54
CA LEU A 88 2.40 -4.57 -9.66
C LEU A 88 3.36 -3.87 -8.69
N TRP A 89 4.30 -4.62 -8.11
CA TRP A 89 5.11 -4.13 -7.02
C TRP A 89 6.11 -3.04 -7.41
N PRO A 90 6.86 -3.15 -8.53
CA PRO A 90 7.79 -2.11 -8.93
C PRO A 90 7.09 -0.78 -9.23
N TYR A 91 5.91 -0.83 -9.84
CA TYR A 91 5.13 0.38 -10.13
C TYR A 91 4.62 1.03 -8.84
N LEU A 92 4.10 0.24 -7.90
CA LEU A 92 3.70 0.76 -6.59
C LEU A 92 4.87 1.44 -5.88
N LYS A 93 6.05 0.81 -5.88
CA LYS A 93 7.26 1.41 -5.29
C LYS A 93 7.58 2.75 -5.95
N TYR A 94 7.54 2.83 -7.28
CA TYR A 94 7.79 4.08 -8.01
C TYR A 94 6.82 5.20 -7.57
N ILE A 95 5.53 4.88 -7.47
CA ILE A 95 4.50 5.83 -7.03
C ILE A 95 4.74 6.32 -5.59
N PHE A 96 5.00 5.40 -4.65
CA PHE A 96 5.30 5.78 -3.26
C PHE A 96 6.63 6.54 -3.09
N GLN A 97 7.62 6.28 -3.94
CA GLN A 97 8.87 7.05 -3.96
C GLN A 97 8.63 8.48 -4.43
N LYS A 98 7.83 8.67 -5.49
CA LYS A 98 7.43 10.01 -5.95
C LYS A 98 6.71 10.77 -4.84
N TYR A 99 5.75 10.13 -4.15
CA TYR A 99 5.06 10.70 -3.00
C TYR A 99 6.01 11.08 -1.85
N GLN A 100 6.88 10.17 -1.40
CA GLN A 100 7.79 10.42 -0.29
C GLN A 100 8.74 11.59 -0.57
N ASN A 101 9.26 11.66 -1.80
CA ASN A 101 10.18 12.73 -2.17
C ASN A 101 9.49 14.09 -2.20
N ALA A 102 8.29 14.18 -2.79
CA ALA A 102 7.61 15.47 -2.97
C ALA A 102 6.84 15.97 -1.73
N TYR A 103 6.51 15.10 -0.76
CA TYR A 103 5.61 15.50 0.35
C TYR A 103 6.11 15.18 1.75
N VAL A 104 7.01 14.22 1.91
CA VAL A 104 7.50 13.81 3.25
C VAL A 104 8.91 14.31 3.51
N LYS A 105 9.75 14.37 2.46
CA LYS A 105 11.19 14.67 2.61
C LYS A 105 11.59 16.04 2.10
N HIS A 106 10.98 16.50 1.01
CA HIS A 106 11.30 17.77 0.41
C HIS A 106 9.98 18.54 0.24
N ASP A 107 9.76 19.56 1.06
CA ASP A 107 8.77 20.60 0.79
C ASP A 107 9.35 21.50 -0.33
N ASP A 108 9.48 20.94 -1.52
CA ASP A 108 10.14 21.58 -2.67
C ASP A 108 9.21 22.55 -3.42
N GLY A 109 8.04 22.84 -2.86
CA GLY A 109 7.02 23.71 -3.44
C GLY A 109 6.10 23.05 -4.47
N THR A 110 6.32 21.77 -4.81
CA THR A 110 5.41 21.00 -5.67
C THR A 110 4.36 20.31 -4.79
N ARG A 111 3.06 20.59 -5.01
CA ARG A 111 1.95 19.90 -4.31
C ARG A 111 1.57 18.59 -5.02
N ILE A 112 1.09 17.61 -4.24
CA ILE A 112 0.52 16.38 -4.79
C ILE A 112 -0.74 16.78 -5.49
N THR A 113 -0.82 16.42 -6.77
CA THR A 113 -2.09 16.55 -7.45
C THR A 113 -3.05 15.57 -6.80
N GLU A 114 -4.33 15.93 -6.73
CA GLU A 114 -5.37 15.01 -6.28
C GLU A 114 -5.33 13.70 -7.09
N GLN A 115 -4.97 13.80 -8.39
CA GLN A 115 -4.75 12.66 -9.27
C GLN A 115 -3.60 11.75 -8.82
N ASP A 116 -2.45 12.32 -8.43
CA ASP A 116 -1.32 11.56 -7.90
C ASP A 116 -1.69 10.87 -6.57
N ALA A 117 -2.41 11.57 -5.70
CA ALA A 117 -2.88 11.02 -4.43
C ALA A 117 -3.86 9.87 -4.64
N ASP A 118 -4.88 10.05 -5.49
CA ASP A 118 -5.85 9.02 -5.86
C ASP A 118 -5.17 7.80 -6.49
N LEU A 119 -4.16 8.00 -7.34
CA LEU A 119 -3.35 6.90 -7.87
C LEU A 119 -2.59 6.16 -6.77
N CYS A 120 -1.96 6.87 -5.83
CA CYS A 120 -1.27 6.25 -4.69
C CYS A 120 -2.24 5.38 -3.86
N VAL A 121 -3.44 5.91 -3.55
CA VAL A 121 -4.48 5.19 -2.80
C VAL A 121 -4.89 3.93 -3.54
N LYS A 122 -5.23 4.03 -4.82
CA LYS A 122 -5.67 2.88 -5.63
C LYS A 122 -4.61 1.79 -5.69
N GLN A 123 -3.35 2.16 -5.88
CA GLN A 123 -2.24 1.20 -5.92
C GLN A 123 -2.04 0.53 -4.55
N ALA A 124 -2.08 1.31 -3.46
CA ALA A 124 -1.96 0.79 -2.10
C ALA A 124 -3.04 -0.24 -1.79
N LEU A 125 -4.31 0.13 -2.02
CA LEU A 125 -5.45 -0.74 -1.76
C LEU A 125 -5.43 -1.99 -2.66
N LEU A 126 -5.05 -1.86 -3.94
CA LEU A 126 -4.91 -2.99 -4.85
C LEU A 126 -3.87 -3.99 -4.34
N LEU A 127 -2.68 -3.52 -3.95
CA LEU A 127 -1.64 -4.41 -3.46
C LEU A 127 -2.02 -5.02 -2.11
N MET A 128 -2.58 -4.24 -1.18
CA MET A 128 -3.09 -4.78 0.09
C MET A 128 -4.15 -5.86 -0.16
N MET A 129 -5.08 -5.63 -1.09
CA MET A 129 -6.12 -6.60 -1.44
C MET A 129 -5.51 -7.86 -2.04
N TYR A 130 -4.53 -7.70 -2.93
CA TYR A 130 -3.78 -8.82 -3.50
C TYR A 130 -3.04 -9.63 -2.42
N ILE A 131 -2.41 -8.95 -1.44
CA ILE A 131 -1.72 -9.60 -0.33
C ILE A 131 -2.69 -10.42 0.54
N VAL A 132 -3.82 -9.83 0.95
CA VAL A 132 -4.75 -10.51 1.86
C VAL A 132 -5.58 -11.59 1.17
N SER A 133 -5.83 -11.47 -0.14
CA SER A 133 -6.62 -12.46 -0.90
C SER A 133 -5.84 -13.73 -1.21
N LYS A 134 -4.50 -13.67 -1.11
CA LYS A 134 -3.67 -14.83 -1.33
C LYS A 134 -3.84 -15.81 -0.17
N LYS A 135 -4.45 -16.96 -0.45
CA LYS A 135 -4.50 -18.09 0.48
C LYS A 135 -3.07 -18.57 0.73
N GLU A 136 -2.72 -18.78 2.00
CA GLU A 136 -1.49 -19.48 2.35
C GLU A 136 -1.64 -20.91 1.83
N ASN A 137 -0.65 -21.38 1.05
CA ASN A 137 -0.58 -22.78 0.67
C ASN A 137 -0.28 -23.54 1.97
N VAL A 138 -1.30 -24.23 2.50
CA VAL A 138 -1.15 -25.21 3.58
C VAL A 138 -0.44 -26.43 3.04
#